data_AF-A0A530AX31-F1
#
_entry.id   AF-A0A530AX31-F1
#
_cell.length_a   1.000
_cell.length_b   1.000
_cell.length_c   1.000
_cell.angle_alpha   90.00
_cell.angle_beta   90.00
_cell.angle_gamma   90.00
#
_symmetry.space_group_name_H-M   'P 1'
#
loop_
_entity.id
_entity.type
_entity.pdbx_description
1 polymer ?
#
loop_
_entity_poly.entity_id
_entity_poly.type
_entity_poly.pdbx_seq_one_letter_code
_entity_poly.pdbx_strand_id
1 'polypeptide(L)'
;LAAAGLIGIALASACDVAMAGSGLPPLPAMGPSLRKAVAFQTSEQPGTIVIRKNEKALYLVTGPGQALRYQISVGRDGFGWTGT
;
A
#
# COMPACT_ATOMS: atom_id res chain seq x y z
N LEU A 1 -21.03 37.56 -36.88
CA LEU A 1 -20.50 36.22 -37.26
C LEU A 1 -19.16 36.45 -37.96
N ALA A 2 -18.15 35.61 -37.69
CA ALA A 2 -16.70 35.73 -38.00
C ALA A 2 -15.89 36.48 -36.93
N ALA A 3 -14.69 36.10 -36.49
CA ALA A 3 -13.83 34.92 -36.62
C ALA A 3 -12.64 35.09 -35.62
N ALA A 4 -11.85 34.03 -35.41
CA ALA A 4 -10.52 33.99 -34.76
C ALA A 4 -10.49 34.19 -33.23
N GLY A 5 -9.96 33.29 -32.38
CA GLY A 5 -8.93 32.28 -32.58
C GLY A 5 -7.58 32.80 -32.10
N LEU A 6 -7.34 32.80 -30.78
CA LEU A 6 -5.97 32.88 -30.23
C LEU A 6 -5.84 31.91 -29.06
N ILE A 7 -5.12 30.84 -29.36
CA ILE A 7 -4.68 29.77 -28.50
C ILE A 7 -3.59 30.33 -27.58
N GLY A 8 -3.86 30.41 -26.28
CA GLY A 8 -2.87 30.71 -25.27
C GLY A 8 -2.01 29.47 -25.01
N ILE A 9 -0.80 29.46 -25.56
CA ILE A 9 0.21 28.43 -25.33
C ILE A 9 0.67 28.50 -23.87
N ALA A 10 0.33 27.48 -23.08
CA ALA A 10 0.97 27.25 -21.79
C ALA A 10 2.32 26.56 -22.05
N LEU A 11 3.43 27.26 -21.83
CA LEU A 11 4.76 26.65 -21.75
C LEU A 11 4.84 25.88 -20.43
N ALA A 12 4.48 24.61 -20.46
CA ALA A 12 4.88 23.66 -19.45
C ALA A 12 6.40 23.55 -19.50
N SER A 13 7.07 24.11 -18.48
CA SER A 13 8.48 23.85 -18.23
C SER A 13 8.65 22.34 -18.14
N ALA A 14 9.36 21.76 -19.12
CA ALA A 14 9.75 20.38 -19.07
C ALA A 14 10.65 20.21 -17.83
N CYS A 15 10.11 19.62 -16.77
CA CYS A 15 10.94 18.84 -15.89
C CYS A 15 11.36 17.64 -16.74
N ASP A 16 12.57 17.68 -17.29
CA ASP A 16 13.21 16.50 -17.86
C ASP A 16 13.42 15.50 -16.72
N VAL A 17 12.38 14.73 -16.42
CA VAL A 17 12.51 13.47 -15.70
C VAL A 17 13.31 12.57 -16.64
N ALA A 18 14.61 12.53 -16.40
CA ALA A 18 15.50 11.57 -17.01
C ALA A 18 15.02 10.16 -16.62
N MET A 19 14.27 9.53 -17.52
CA MET A 19 13.86 8.14 -17.40
C MET A 19 15.10 7.28 -17.63
N ALA A 20 15.76 6.89 -16.54
CA ALA A 20 16.69 5.77 -16.55
C ALA A 20 15.88 4.50 -16.87
N GLY A 21 15.77 4.20 -18.17
CA GLY A 21 15.18 2.96 -18.64
C GLY A 21 16.08 1.82 -18.22
N SER A 22 15.70 1.12 -17.15
CA SER A 22 16.33 -0.13 -16.76
C SER A 22 16.18 -1.12 -17.92
N GLY A 23 17.25 -1.44 -18.64
CA GLY A 23 17.26 -2.42 -19.74
C GLY A 23 17.04 -3.87 -19.28
N LEU A 24 16.47 -4.07 -18.09
CA LEU A 24 16.08 -5.37 -17.59
C LEU A 24 14.72 -5.73 -18.21
N PRO A 25 14.53 -7.00 -18.61
CA PRO A 25 13.21 -7.47 -18.97
C PRO A 25 12.25 -7.23 -17.78
N PRO A 26 10.97 -6.88 -18.03
CA PRO A 26 10.01 -6.68 -16.98
C PRO A 26 9.93 -7.94 -16.12
N LEU A 27 10.09 -7.77 -14.81
CA LEU A 27 9.98 -8.89 -13.87
C LEU A 27 8.57 -9.49 -13.96
N PRO A 28 8.44 -10.82 -13.84
CA PRO A 28 7.13 -11.44 -13.76
C PRO A 28 6.34 -10.84 -12.59
N ALA A 29 5.03 -10.65 -12.79
CA ALA A 29 4.17 -10.12 -11.76
C ALA A 29 4.20 -11.04 -10.53
N MET A 30 4.55 -10.49 -9.36
CA MET A 30 4.64 -11.21 -8.08
C MET A 30 3.25 -11.50 -7.48
N GLY A 31 2.29 -11.98 -8.28
CA GLY A 31 0.95 -12.34 -7.80
C GLY A 31 0.21 -11.23 -7.02
N PRO A 32 -0.92 -11.56 -6.37
CA PRO A 32 -1.64 -10.62 -5.53
C PRO A 32 -0.88 -10.35 -4.22
N SER A 33 -0.69 -9.08 -3.89
CA SER A 33 -0.15 -8.65 -2.59
C SER A 33 -1.05 -9.13 -1.44
N LEU A 34 -0.44 -9.79 -0.44
CA LEU A 34 -1.10 -10.17 0.82
C LEU A 34 -1.31 -8.96 1.75
N ARG A 35 -0.67 -7.83 1.46
CA ARG A 35 -0.81 -6.56 2.18
C ARG A 35 -1.89 -5.70 1.53
N LYS A 36 -2.78 -5.14 2.35
CA LYS A 36 -3.78 -4.13 1.94
C LYS A 36 -3.81 -2.96 2.92
N ALA A 37 -3.78 -1.73 2.42
CA ALA A 37 -4.05 -0.56 3.25
C ALA A 37 -5.56 -0.47 3.52
N VAL A 38 -5.93 -0.31 4.78
CA VAL A 38 -7.34 -0.27 5.21
C VAL A 38 -7.56 0.83 6.24
N ALA A 39 -8.78 1.37 6.28
CA ALA A 39 -9.22 2.18 7.40
C ALA A 39 -9.31 1.30 8.65
N PHE A 40 -8.70 1.74 9.75
CA PHE A 40 -8.62 1.00 11.00
C PHE A 40 -8.73 1.96 12.18
N GLN A 41 -9.93 2.02 12.76
CA GLN A 41 -10.24 2.83 13.93
C GLN A 41 -9.68 2.12 15.17
N THR A 42 -8.69 2.74 15.80
CA THR A 42 -7.94 2.17 16.91
C THR A 42 -7.32 3.32 17.71
N SER A 43 -7.15 3.14 19.03
CA SER A 43 -6.54 4.14 19.92
C SER A 43 -5.05 3.90 20.14
N GLU A 44 -4.52 2.83 19.57
CA GLU A 44 -3.15 2.40 19.61
C GLU A 44 -2.24 3.29 18.78
N GLN A 45 -0.98 3.38 19.19
CA GLN A 45 0.01 4.23 18.53
C GLN A 45 0.46 3.62 17.19
N PRO A 46 0.86 4.43 16.20
CA PRO A 46 1.50 3.93 14.99
C PRO A 46 2.72 3.06 15.31
N GLY A 47 2.89 1.97 14.58
CA GLY A 47 3.87 0.91 14.87
C GLY A 47 3.32 -0.23 15.72
N THR A 48 2.14 -0.08 16.31
CA THR A 48 1.49 -1.17 17.06
C THR A 48 0.96 -2.23 16.11
N ILE A 49 1.13 -3.50 16.49
CA ILE A 49 0.57 -4.65 15.78
C ILE A 49 -0.65 -5.15 16.56
N VAL A 50 -1.80 -5.15 15.90
CA VAL A 50 -3.07 -5.64 16.44
C VAL A 50 -3.48 -6.91 15.70
N ILE A 51 -3.68 -8.01 16.42
CA ILE A 51 -4.05 -9.31 15.83
C ILE A 51 -5.53 -9.58 16.10
N ARG A 52 -6.32 -9.78 15.04
CA ARG A 52 -7.73 -10.17 15.15
C ARG A 52 -7.90 -11.62 14.68
N LYS A 53 -7.90 -12.56 15.64
CA LYS A 53 -8.02 -14.01 15.38
C LYS A 53 -9.29 -14.36 14.60
N ASN A 54 -10.41 -13.70 14.90
CA ASN A 54 -11.71 -13.93 14.23
C ASN A 54 -11.65 -13.66 12.73
N GLU A 55 -10.86 -12.67 12.32
CA GLU A 55 -10.68 -12.29 10.91
C GLU A 55 -9.49 -12.96 10.26
N LYS A 56 -8.70 -13.73 11.03
CA LYS A 56 -7.41 -14.30 10.62
C LYS A 56 -6.52 -13.23 9.96
N ALA A 57 -6.47 -12.06 10.60
CA ALA A 57 -5.77 -10.90 10.08
C ALA A 57 -4.91 -10.22 11.16
N LEU A 58 -3.79 -9.68 10.72
CA LEU A 58 -2.89 -8.83 11.48
C LEU A 58 -2.96 -7.42 10.91
N TYR A 59 -3.04 -6.42 11.79
CA TYR A 59 -3.11 -5.01 11.45
C TYR A 59 -1.88 -4.31 12.02
N LEU A 60 -1.04 -3.76 11.14
CA LEU A 60 0.04 -2.86 11.55
C LEU A 60 -0.49 -1.43 11.46
N VAL A 61 -0.63 -0.76 12.59
CA VAL A 61 -1.11 0.62 12.64
C VAL A 61 -0.04 1.52 12.04
N THR A 62 -0.37 2.24 10.96
CA THR A 62 0.58 3.15 10.29
C THR A 62 0.31 4.61 10.62
N GLY A 63 -0.90 4.93 11.10
CA GLY A 63 -1.31 6.29 11.39
C GLY A 63 -2.72 6.35 11.98
N PRO A 64 -3.21 7.56 12.31
CA PRO A 64 -4.55 7.75 12.86
C PRO A 64 -5.60 7.23 11.88
N GLY A 65 -6.36 6.22 12.29
CA GLY A 65 -7.43 5.63 11.48
C GLY A 65 -6.94 4.76 10.31
N GLN A 66 -5.66 4.41 10.23
CA GLN A 66 -5.11 3.64 9.11
C GLN A 66 -4.20 2.49 9.57
N ALA A 67 -4.31 1.36 8.89
CA ALA A 67 -3.43 0.22 9.11
C ALA A 67 -3.14 -0.54 7.81
N LEU A 68 -2.02 -1.27 7.82
CA LEU A 68 -1.73 -2.31 6.85
C LEU A 68 -2.29 -3.63 7.37
N ARG A 69 -3.24 -4.20 6.64
CA ARG A 69 -3.81 -5.52 6.89
C ARG A 69 -2.98 -6.59 6.18
N TYR A 70 -2.62 -7.61 6.95
CA TYR A 70 -1.99 -8.85 6.48
C TYR A 70 -2.89 -10.02 6.80
N GLN A 71 -3.08 -10.91 5.83
CA GLN A 71 -3.74 -12.18 6.09
C GLN A 71 -2.77 -13.11 6.81
N ILE A 72 -3.21 -13.73 7.90
CA ILE A 72 -2.41 -14.66 8.69
C ILE A 72 -3.11 -16.03 8.76
N SER A 73 -2.31 -17.09 8.83
CA SER A 73 -2.81 -18.43 9.12
C SER A 73 -2.48 -18.76 10.57
N VAL A 74 -3.51 -19.04 11.36
CA VAL A 74 -3.34 -19.56 12.72
C VAL A 74 -3.37 -21.09 12.68
N GLY A 75 -2.41 -21.73 13.34
CA GLY A 75 -2.39 -23.18 13.50
C GLY A 75 -3.59 -23.69 14.30
N ARG A 76 -3.84 -25.01 14.24
CA ARG A 76 -4.84 -25.66 15.10
C ARG A 76 -4.45 -25.54 16.57
N ASP A 77 -5.43 -25.63 17.46
CA ASP A 77 -5.17 -25.62 18.90
C ASP A 77 -4.19 -26.75 19.26
N GLY A 78 -3.15 -26.42 20.04
CA GLY A 78 -2.03 -27.31 20.38
C GLY A 78 -0.70 -27.05 19.65
N PHE A 79 -0.64 -26.12 18.69
CA PHE A 79 0.60 -25.67 18.02
C PHE A 79 1.10 -24.32 18.53
N GLY A 80 0.79 -23.99 19.78
CA GLY A 80 1.38 -22.82 20.44
C GLY A 80 2.89 -23.02 20.55
N TRP A 81 3.67 -22.05 20.11
CA TRP A 81 5.09 -22.04 20.38
C TRP A 81 5.32 -21.60 21.83
N THR A 82 6.03 -22.41 22.59
CA THR A 82 6.53 -22.06 23.93
C THR A 82 8.04 -21.85 23.78
N GLY A 83 8.45 -20.59 23.69
CA GLY A 83 9.86 -20.21 23.76
C GLY A 83 10.16 -19.52 25.09
N THR A 84 11.40 -19.68 25.55
CA THR A 84 11.98 -18.89 26.64
C THR A 84 12.51 -17.56 26.12
#